data_AF-A0A523DVC9-F1
#
_entry.id   AF-A0A523DVC9-F1
#
_cell.length_a   1.000
_cell.length_b   1.000
_cell.length_c   1.000
_cell.angle_alpha   90.00
_cell.angle_beta   90.00
_cell.angle_gamma   90.00
#
_symmetry.space_group_name_H-M   'P 1'
#
loop_
_entity.id
_entity.type
_entity.pdbx_description
1 polymer ?
#
loop_
_entity_poly.entity_id
_entity_poly.type
_entity_poly.pdbx_seq_one_letter_code
_entity_poly.pdbx_strand_id
1 'polypeptide(L)'
;MNASSSGELPRRGAYVPALDGVRGLAIIMVMLAHFTSYGGLHPVVFLDRAYRSVVMLGGTGVDLFFVLSGFLITGILLDSRHEAGYFRNFYMRRVLRIFPLYYATLAGCFLILPLFRGGDEELARLLSEQGWYWTYLANVRMALDGWPAFNSIGHFWSLAVEEQFYMVWPLAVFAVGGKRLRILCVMVILGSLLARVAFWQAGFLPRINVMTVARMDALAAGAFLAVAARRPGGLQAWARRARPVALVTGTILFCCWSGAEAGCLNYRSIALSGEVFSPGSLPRCSSWRWRRHRTPGSGVSSAAPYCASSGSTATVCTSFITS
;
A
#
# COMPACT_ATOMS: atom_id res chain seq x y z
N MET A 1 17.91 50.89 4.97
CA MET A 1 16.63 50.37 5.50
C MET A 1 16.51 48.92 5.05
N ASN A 2 16.84 47.97 5.93
CA ASN A 2 16.81 46.54 5.63
C ASN A 2 15.45 45.95 6.03
N ALA A 3 14.65 45.53 5.05
CA ALA A 3 13.46 44.73 5.28
C ALA A 3 13.87 43.27 5.45
N SER A 4 13.96 42.82 6.70
CA SER A 4 14.03 41.40 7.04
C SER A 4 12.67 40.76 6.79
N SER A 5 12.54 39.99 5.71
CA SER A 5 11.43 39.06 5.49
C SER A 5 11.52 37.91 6.49
N SER A 6 10.97 38.13 7.68
CA SER A 6 10.66 37.06 8.60
C SER A 6 9.60 36.18 7.94
N GLY A 7 9.93 34.90 7.77
CA GLY A 7 9.00 33.90 7.24
C GLY A 7 7.86 33.69 8.22
N GLU A 8 6.82 34.51 8.13
CA GLU A 8 5.54 34.24 8.76
C GLU A 8 4.95 32.98 8.11
N LEU A 9 4.82 31.92 8.91
CA LEU A 9 4.05 30.75 8.49
C LEU A 9 2.59 31.19 8.22
N PRO A 10 1.94 30.69 7.16
CA PRO A 10 0.58 31.11 6.81
C PRO A 10 -0.38 30.91 8.00
N ARG A 11 -1.19 31.94 8.29
CA ARG A 11 -2.27 31.85 9.29
C ARG A 11 -3.29 30.78 8.88
N ARG A 12 -3.95 30.20 9.88
CA ARG A 12 -4.95 29.11 9.83
C ARG A 12 -5.72 29.04 8.50
N GLY A 13 -5.68 27.88 7.86
CA GLY A 13 -6.55 27.59 6.71
C GLY A 13 -6.07 28.13 5.37
N ALA A 14 -4.84 28.62 5.25
CA ALA A 14 -4.23 28.86 3.94
C ALA A 14 -4.27 27.56 3.14
N TYR A 15 -5.17 27.50 2.16
CA TYR A 15 -5.22 26.47 1.14
C TYR A 15 -3.81 26.34 0.56
N VAL A 16 -3.22 25.14 0.68
CA VAL A 16 -1.88 24.85 0.17
C VAL A 16 -2.05 24.09 -1.13
N PRO A 17 -2.03 24.75 -2.30
CA PRO A 17 -2.35 24.11 -3.58
C PRO A 17 -1.38 22.96 -3.89
N ALA A 18 -0.14 23.06 -3.40
CA ALA A 18 0.86 22.01 -3.54
C ALA A 18 0.38 20.67 -2.96
N LEU A 19 -0.40 20.69 -1.87
CA LEU A 19 -0.87 19.47 -1.24
C LEU A 19 -1.97 18.78 -2.05
N ASP A 20 -2.84 19.56 -2.70
CA ASP A 20 -3.82 19.03 -3.63
C ASP A 20 -3.17 18.54 -4.93
N GLY A 21 -2.06 19.16 -5.36
CA GLY A 21 -1.22 18.65 -6.45
C GLY A 21 -0.62 17.27 -6.15
N VAL A 22 -0.09 17.06 -4.94
CA VAL A 22 0.43 15.74 -4.52
C VAL A 22 -0.70 14.71 -4.41
N ARG A 23 -1.89 15.11 -3.93
CA ARG A 23 -3.07 14.22 -3.93
C ARG A 23 -3.51 13.85 -5.35
N GLY A 24 -3.52 14.82 -6.27
CA GLY A 24 -3.82 14.58 -7.68
C GLY A 24 -2.83 13.58 -8.31
N LEU A 25 -1.54 13.73 -8.01
CA LEU A 25 -0.51 12.78 -8.44
C LEU A 25 -0.76 11.37 -7.87
N ALA A 26 -1.09 11.27 -6.58
CA ALA A 26 -1.42 9.98 -5.94
C ALA A 26 -2.63 9.33 -6.61
N ILE A 27 -3.67 10.10 -6.94
CA ILE A 27 -4.86 9.60 -7.66
C ILE A 27 -4.47 9.09 -9.04
N ILE A 28 -3.67 9.83 -9.80
CA ILE A 28 -3.20 9.40 -11.13
C ILE A 28 -2.43 8.09 -11.04
N MET A 29 -1.53 7.94 -10.05
CA MET A 29 -0.79 6.70 -9.83
C MET A 29 -1.71 5.51 -9.52
N VAL A 30 -2.72 5.71 -8.66
CA VAL A 30 -3.70 4.67 -8.31
C VAL A 30 -4.58 4.31 -9.52
N MET A 31 -5.04 5.31 -10.26
CA MET A 31 -5.83 5.12 -11.48
C MET A 31 -5.03 4.35 -12.52
N LEU A 32 -3.79 4.76 -12.82
CA LEU A 32 -2.93 4.07 -13.77
C LEU A 32 -2.79 2.60 -13.41
N ALA A 33 -2.48 2.28 -12.15
CA ALA A 33 -2.35 0.89 -11.72
C ALA A 33 -3.64 0.07 -11.83
N HIS A 34 -4.81 0.66 -11.55
CA HIS A 34 -6.09 -0.02 -11.72
C HIS A 34 -6.40 -0.23 -13.21
N PHE A 35 -6.33 0.81 -14.04
CA PHE A 35 -6.66 0.71 -15.46
C PHE A 35 -5.71 -0.23 -16.23
N THR A 36 -4.42 -0.28 -15.87
CA THR A 36 -3.46 -1.19 -16.50
C THR A 36 -3.60 -2.63 -16.03
N SER A 37 -3.99 -2.87 -14.76
CA SER A 37 -4.22 -4.22 -14.24
C SER A 37 -5.45 -4.91 -14.86
N TYR A 38 -6.46 -4.15 -15.31
CA TYR A 38 -7.71 -4.70 -15.84
C TYR A 38 -7.92 -4.53 -17.36
N GLY A 39 -7.17 -3.64 -18.02
CA GLY A 39 -7.36 -3.33 -19.44
C GLY A 39 -6.89 -4.40 -20.45
N GLY A 40 -6.40 -5.57 -20.00
CA GLY A 40 -5.91 -6.64 -20.89
C GLY A 40 -4.69 -6.27 -21.75
N LEU A 41 -4.13 -5.08 -21.57
CA LEU A 41 -2.91 -4.61 -22.23
C LEU A 41 -1.72 -5.34 -21.60
N HIS A 42 -1.51 -6.62 -21.94
CA HIS A 42 -0.23 -7.28 -21.74
C HIS A 42 0.76 -6.65 -22.72
N PRO A 43 1.70 -5.81 -22.26
CA PRO A 43 2.68 -5.23 -23.16
C PRO A 43 3.65 -6.34 -23.59
N VAL A 44 4.06 -6.29 -24.86
CA VAL A 44 5.18 -7.08 -25.37
C VAL A 44 6.39 -7.02 -24.43
N VAL A 45 7.10 -8.14 -24.30
CA VAL A 45 8.13 -8.54 -23.29
C VAL A 45 9.09 -7.43 -22.79
N PHE A 46 9.34 -6.38 -23.58
CA PHE A 46 10.17 -5.24 -23.19
C PHE A 46 9.46 -4.19 -22.31
N LEU A 47 8.15 -3.93 -22.53
CA LEU A 47 7.36 -3.00 -21.70
C LEU A 47 6.76 -3.66 -20.45
N ASP A 48 6.80 -4.99 -20.32
CA ASP A 48 6.33 -5.73 -19.14
C ASP A 48 7.04 -5.27 -17.85
N ARG A 49 8.31 -4.86 -17.96
CA ARG A 49 9.08 -4.31 -16.83
C ARG A 49 8.57 -2.96 -16.36
N ALA A 50 8.36 -2.02 -17.29
CA ALA A 50 7.80 -0.71 -16.96
C ALA A 50 6.38 -0.84 -16.41
N TYR A 51 5.59 -1.77 -16.97
CA TYR A 51 4.24 -2.09 -16.53
C TYR A 51 4.18 -2.61 -15.08
N ARG A 52 4.99 -3.62 -14.73
CA ARG A 52 5.08 -4.13 -13.35
C ARG A 52 5.50 -3.04 -12.36
N SER A 53 6.44 -2.19 -12.74
CA SER A 53 6.87 -1.05 -11.92
C SER A 53 5.73 -0.05 -11.71
N VAL A 54 4.92 0.25 -12.73
CA VAL A 54 3.75 1.16 -12.62
C VAL A 54 2.65 0.58 -11.75
N VAL A 55 2.37 -0.73 -11.83
CA VAL A 55 1.38 -1.39 -10.96
C VAL A 55 1.84 -1.39 -9.50
N MET A 56 3.12 -1.69 -9.24
CA MET A 56 3.71 -1.58 -7.89
C MET A 56 3.70 -0.14 -7.36
N LEU A 57 3.94 0.85 -8.23
CA LEU A 57 3.81 2.28 -7.91
C LEU A 57 2.36 2.66 -7.53
N GLY A 58 1.34 1.99 -8.06
CA GLY A 58 -0.06 2.17 -7.66
C GLY A 58 -0.33 1.89 -6.19
N GLY A 59 0.26 0.81 -5.65
CA GLY A 59 0.20 0.49 -4.22
C GLY A 59 0.81 1.59 -3.36
N THR A 60 1.94 2.15 -3.80
CA THR A 60 2.57 3.31 -3.12
C THR A 60 1.73 4.58 -3.20
N GLY A 61 0.85 4.71 -4.21
CA GLY A 61 -0.12 5.80 -4.30
C GLY A 61 -1.12 5.80 -3.15
N VAL A 62 -1.57 4.61 -2.71
CA VAL A 62 -2.45 4.47 -1.54
C VAL A 62 -1.72 4.83 -0.25
N ASP A 63 -0.46 4.40 -0.10
CA ASP A 63 0.39 4.80 1.04
C ASP A 63 0.53 6.32 1.12
N LEU A 64 0.80 6.96 -0.03
CA LEU A 64 0.91 8.42 -0.12
C LEU A 64 -0.41 9.09 0.27
N PHE A 65 -1.55 8.56 -0.19
CA PHE A 65 -2.87 9.08 0.19
C PHE A 65 -3.09 9.00 1.70
N PHE A 66 -2.76 7.87 2.34
CA PHE A 66 -2.83 7.69 3.79
C PHE A 66 -1.91 8.66 4.55
N VAL A 67 -0.67 8.85 4.11
CA VAL A 67 0.25 9.82 4.72
C VAL A 67 -0.31 11.24 4.62
N LEU A 68 -0.83 11.64 3.46
CA LEU A 68 -1.42 12.96 3.26
C LEU A 68 -2.68 13.15 4.11
N SER A 69 -3.53 12.13 4.18
CA SER A 69 -4.74 12.11 5.00
C SER A 69 -4.40 12.27 6.49
N GLY A 70 -3.43 11.51 6.99
CA GLY A 70 -2.94 11.62 8.37
C GLY A 70 -2.34 12.99 8.67
N PHE A 71 -1.57 13.56 7.73
CA PHE A 71 -0.98 14.89 7.87
C PHE A 71 -2.04 16.00 7.95
N LEU A 72 -2.98 16.01 7.02
CA LEU A 72 -4.06 17.00 6.94
C LEU A 72 -4.95 16.97 8.17
N ILE A 73 -5.43 15.78 8.51
CA ILE A 73 -6.41 15.62 9.60
C ILE A 73 -5.78 15.93 10.94
N THR A 74 -4.58 15.44 11.20
CA THR A 74 -3.87 15.78 12.44
C THR A 74 -3.60 17.28 12.52
N GLY A 75 -3.27 17.92 11.40
CA GLY A 75 -3.09 19.35 11.36
C GLY A 75 -4.34 20.13 11.76
N ILE A 76 -5.48 19.83 11.11
CA ILE A 76 -6.77 20.45 11.42
C ILE A 76 -7.14 20.23 12.89
N LEU A 77 -6.98 19.00 13.39
CA LEU A 77 -7.28 18.61 14.77
C LEU A 77 -6.38 19.30 15.81
N LEU A 78 -5.13 19.61 15.47
CA LEU A 78 -4.25 20.37 16.35
C LEU A 78 -4.62 21.85 16.36
N ASP A 79 -4.97 22.40 15.19
CA ASP A 79 -5.30 23.81 15.05
C ASP A 79 -6.65 24.16 15.70
N SER A 80 -7.62 23.25 15.64
CA SER A 80 -8.96 23.43 16.24
C SER A 80 -9.08 22.93 17.68
N ARG A 81 -8.01 22.38 18.28
CA ARG A 81 -8.05 21.69 19.58
C ARG A 81 -8.69 22.49 20.72
N HIS A 82 -8.53 23.82 20.69
CA HIS A 82 -9.03 24.73 21.72
C HIS A 82 -10.35 25.44 21.32
N GLU A 83 -10.94 25.05 20.19
CA GLU A 83 -12.19 25.65 19.70
C GLU A 83 -13.42 24.98 20.32
N ALA A 84 -14.46 25.77 20.58
CA ALA A 84 -15.75 25.25 21.00
C ALA A 84 -16.33 24.31 19.94
N GLY A 85 -16.86 23.17 20.37
CA GLY A 85 -17.45 22.18 19.47
C GLY A 85 -16.44 21.40 18.62
N TYR A 86 -15.19 21.26 19.09
CA TYR A 86 -14.11 20.49 18.45
C TYR A 86 -14.57 19.24 17.69
N PHE A 87 -15.18 18.28 18.41
CA PHE A 87 -15.64 17.01 17.85
C PHE A 87 -16.77 17.21 16.83
N ARG A 88 -17.82 17.96 17.20
CA ARG A 88 -18.98 18.21 16.34
C ARG A 88 -18.57 18.85 15.02
N ASN A 89 -17.76 19.90 15.07
CA ASN A 89 -17.32 20.64 13.89
C ASN A 89 -16.43 19.78 13.00
N PHE A 90 -15.57 18.94 13.59
CA PHE A 90 -14.75 17.99 12.85
C PHE A 90 -15.59 16.95 12.10
N TYR A 91 -16.46 16.22 12.82
CA TYR A 91 -17.26 15.16 12.23
C TYR A 91 -18.27 15.68 11.21
N MET A 92 -18.96 16.79 11.48
CA MET A 92 -19.93 17.36 10.52
C MET A 92 -19.30 17.73 9.19
N ARG A 93 -18.14 18.40 9.20
CA ARG A 93 -17.44 18.79 7.96
C ARG A 93 -17.03 17.59 7.13
N ARG A 94 -16.65 16.49 7.80
CA ARG A 94 -16.23 15.26 7.14
C ARG A 94 -17.42 14.49 6.57
N VAL A 95 -18.47 14.30 7.37
CA VAL A 95 -19.71 13.64 6.96
C VAL A 95 -20.27 14.32 5.71
N LEU A 96 -20.42 15.64 5.71
CA LEU A 96 -20.95 16.39 4.56
C LEU A 96 -20.07 16.31 3.30
N ARG A 97 -18.77 16.00 3.43
CA ARG A 97 -17.84 15.91 2.31
C ARG A 97 -17.78 14.50 1.71
N ILE A 98 -17.78 13.46 2.54
CA ILE A 98 -17.49 12.09 2.09
C ILE A 98 -18.78 11.28 1.92
N PHE A 99 -19.73 11.40 2.85
CA PHE A 99 -20.90 10.51 2.90
C PHE A 99 -21.81 10.66 1.67
N PRO A 100 -22.13 11.87 1.17
CA PRO A 100 -23.01 12.00 0.01
C PRO A 100 -22.50 11.25 -1.21
N LEU A 101 -21.20 11.41 -1.53
CA LEU A 101 -20.60 10.75 -2.68
C LEU A 101 -20.47 9.24 -2.45
N TYR A 102 -20.01 8.84 -1.25
CA TYR A 102 -19.83 7.43 -0.91
C TYR A 102 -21.12 6.62 -1.02
N TYR A 103 -22.18 7.05 -0.32
CA TYR A 103 -23.44 6.34 -0.32
C TYR A 103 -24.17 6.44 -1.67
N ALA A 104 -23.99 7.53 -2.43
CA ALA A 104 -24.49 7.60 -3.80
C ALA A 104 -23.80 6.56 -4.71
N THR A 105 -22.49 6.38 -4.60
CA THR A 105 -21.78 5.32 -5.34
C THR A 105 -22.24 3.93 -4.90
N LEU A 106 -22.39 3.67 -3.60
CA LEU A 106 -22.91 2.39 -3.11
C LEU A 106 -24.35 2.13 -3.60
N ALA A 107 -25.22 3.14 -3.59
CA ALA A 107 -26.57 3.02 -4.14
C ALA A 107 -26.52 2.69 -5.64
N GLY A 108 -25.63 3.33 -6.41
CA GLY A 108 -25.38 2.98 -7.81
C GLY A 108 -24.97 1.51 -7.98
N CYS A 109 -24.00 1.04 -7.20
CA CYS A 109 -23.48 -0.32 -7.30
C CYS A 109 -24.45 -1.40 -6.83
N PHE A 110 -25.20 -1.16 -5.75
CA PHE A 110 -26.02 -2.21 -5.11
C PHE A 110 -27.52 -2.11 -5.40
N LEU A 111 -28.03 -0.94 -5.80
CA LEU A 111 -29.45 -0.74 -6.08
C LEU A 111 -29.73 -0.55 -7.56
N ILE A 112 -28.84 0.13 -8.29
CA ILE A 112 -29.05 0.47 -9.71
C ILE A 112 -28.43 -0.58 -10.64
N LEU A 113 -27.15 -0.95 -10.45
CA LEU A 113 -26.43 -1.89 -11.32
C LEU A 113 -27.13 -3.27 -11.46
N PRO A 114 -27.72 -3.87 -10.40
CA PRO A 114 -28.43 -5.14 -10.52
C PRO A 114 -29.65 -5.10 -11.43
N LEU A 115 -30.25 -3.91 -11.65
CA LEU A 115 -31.37 -3.74 -12.56
C LEU A 115 -30.98 -3.94 -14.03
N PHE A 116 -29.70 -3.76 -14.36
CA PHE A 116 -29.18 -3.85 -15.73
C PHE A 116 -28.36 -5.12 -15.98
N ARG A 117 -27.83 -5.76 -14.93
CA ARG A 117 -26.94 -6.93 -15.00
C ARG A 117 -27.48 -8.12 -14.20
N GLY A 118 -28.80 -8.32 -14.21
CA GLY A 118 -29.44 -9.46 -13.55
C GLY A 118 -28.91 -10.79 -14.10
N GLY A 119 -28.54 -11.71 -13.20
CA GLY A 119 -28.02 -13.05 -13.55
C GLY A 119 -26.49 -13.18 -13.56
N ASP A 120 -25.75 -12.11 -13.29
CA ASP A 120 -24.29 -12.16 -13.13
C ASP A 120 -23.93 -12.74 -11.74
N GLU A 121 -23.27 -13.91 -11.72
CA GLU A 121 -22.87 -14.61 -10.48
C GLU A 121 -21.92 -13.76 -9.62
N GLU A 122 -21.06 -12.97 -10.26
CA GLU A 122 -20.09 -12.12 -9.58
C GLU A 122 -20.79 -10.96 -8.87
N LEU A 123 -21.79 -10.37 -9.53
CA LEU A 123 -22.67 -9.36 -8.94
C LEU A 123 -23.54 -9.94 -7.83
N ALA A 124 -24.05 -11.15 -7.98
CA ALA A 124 -24.85 -11.82 -6.94
C ALA A 124 -24.02 -12.06 -5.67
N ARG A 125 -22.78 -12.53 -5.82
CA ARG A 125 -21.84 -12.66 -4.69
C ARG A 125 -21.57 -11.30 -4.06
N LEU A 126 -21.32 -10.28 -4.87
CA LEU A 126 -21.07 -8.93 -4.37
C LEU A 126 -22.26 -8.36 -3.57
N LEU A 127 -23.49 -8.57 -4.04
CA LEU A 127 -24.71 -8.15 -3.35
C LEU A 127 -24.89 -8.87 -2.01
N SER A 128 -24.47 -10.13 -1.91
CA SER A 128 -24.51 -10.87 -0.64
C SER A 128 -23.56 -10.28 0.42
N GLU A 129 -22.51 -9.58 -0.02
CA GLU A 129 -21.46 -9.01 0.83
C GLU A 129 -21.64 -7.49 1.05
N GLN A 130 -22.70 -6.89 0.52
CA GLN A 130 -22.91 -5.43 0.54
C GLN A 130 -22.89 -4.83 1.95
N GLY A 131 -23.30 -5.58 2.98
CA GLY A 131 -23.32 -5.13 4.37
C GLY A 131 -21.95 -4.65 4.87
N TRP A 132 -20.87 -5.27 4.40
CA TRP A 132 -19.49 -4.86 4.71
C TRP A 132 -19.15 -3.49 4.13
N TYR A 133 -19.72 -3.13 2.98
CA TYR A 133 -19.51 -1.82 2.36
C TYR A 133 -20.33 -0.75 3.08
N TRP A 134 -21.63 -0.98 3.30
CA TRP A 134 -22.49 -0.02 4.01
C TRP A 134 -21.99 0.36 5.41
N THR A 135 -21.22 -0.52 6.05
CA THR A 135 -20.70 -0.33 7.42
C THR A 135 -19.24 0.12 7.47
N TYR A 136 -18.60 0.46 6.34
CA TYR A 136 -17.17 0.76 6.28
C TYR A 136 -16.27 -0.37 6.84
N LEU A 137 -16.64 -1.62 6.57
CA LEU A 137 -15.91 -2.84 6.97
C LEU A 137 -15.43 -3.67 5.77
N ALA A 138 -15.46 -3.11 4.55
CA ALA A 138 -14.97 -3.78 3.33
C ALA A 138 -13.54 -4.30 3.48
N ASN A 139 -12.69 -3.58 4.21
CA ASN A 139 -11.32 -3.99 4.49
C ASN A 139 -11.23 -5.24 5.40
N VAL A 140 -12.16 -5.39 6.33
CA VAL A 140 -12.25 -6.59 7.20
C VAL A 140 -12.71 -7.79 6.36
N ARG A 141 -13.72 -7.61 5.52
CA ARG A 141 -14.17 -8.65 4.58
C ARG A 141 -13.04 -9.13 3.68
N MET A 142 -12.23 -8.21 3.17
CA MET A 142 -11.04 -8.54 2.38
C MET A 142 -9.93 -9.23 3.18
N ALA A 143 -9.79 -8.88 4.46
CA ALA A 143 -8.83 -9.49 5.36
C ALA A 143 -9.19 -10.94 5.74
N LEU A 144 -10.48 -11.28 5.68
CA LEU A 144 -11.00 -12.60 6.00
C LEU A 144 -10.97 -13.54 4.78
N ASP A 145 -11.59 -13.17 3.67
CA ASP A 145 -11.76 -14.08 2.52
C ASP A 145 -11.02 -13.61 1.25
N GLY A 146 -10.07 -12.68 1.39
CA GLY A 146 -9.29 -12.14 0.29
C GLY A 146 -10.05 -11.10 -0.54
N TRP A 147 -9.45 -10.70 -1.66
CA TRP A 147 -10.04 -9.67 -2.54
C TRP A 147 -11.35 -10.16 -3.17
N PRO A 148 -12.37 -9.29 -3.28
CA PRO A 148 -13.62 -9.64 -3.94
C PRO A 148 -13.34 -9.96 -5.41
N ALA A 149 -14.11 -10.87 -5.98
CA ALA A 149 -14.07 -11.13 -7.43
C ALA A 149 -14.34 -9.84 -8.21
N PHE A 150 -15.37 -9.09 -7.77
CA PHE A 150 -15.77 -7.81 -8.35
C PHE A 150 -14.86 -6.66 -7.91
N ASN A 151 -13.73 -6.54 -8.60
CA ASN A 151 -12.65 -5.63 -8.21
C ASN A 151 -12.94 -4.13 -8.45
N SER A 152 -14.01 -3.80 -9.18
CA SER A 152 -14.39 -2.39 -9.44
C SER A 152 -14.69 -1.60 -8.17
N ILE A 153 -15.12 -2.27 -7.11
CA ILE A 153 -15.36 -1.65 -5.80
C ILE A 153 -14.30 -2.03 -4.75
N GLY A 154 -13.23 -2.70 -5.18
CA GLY A 154 -12.15 -3.13 -4.30
C GLY A 154 -11.51 -1.95 -3.55
N HIS A 155 -11.34 -0.82 -4.22
CA HIS A 155 -10.71 0.38 -3.67
C HIS A 155 -11.33 0.94 -2.37
N PHE A 156 -12.59 0.61 -2.04
CA PHE A 156 -13.26 1.07 -0.82
C PHE A 156 -12.62 0.59 0.48
N TRP A 157 -11.77 -0.44 0.46
CA TRP A 157 -11.04 -0.86 1.66
C TRP A 157 -10.18 0.27 2.23
N SER A 158 -9.58 1.08 1.36
CA SER A 158 -8.70 2.18 1.76
C SER A 158 -9.49 3.28 2.45
N LEU A 159 -10.69 3.59 1.92
CA LEU A 159 -11.61 4.55 2.52
C LEU A 159 -12.16 4.05 3.88
N ALA A 160 -12.42 2.75 4.01
CA ALA A 160 -12.81 2.13 5.28
C ALA A 160 -11.72 2.28 6.35
N VAL A 161 -10.47 2.00 6.02
CA VAL A 161 -9.32 2.20 6.93
C VAL A 161 -9.20 3.65 7.36
N GLU A 162 -9.37 4.59 6.43
CA GLU A 162 -9.36 6.01 6.74
C GLU A 162 -10.47 6.41 7.71
N GLU A 163 -11.72 6.01 7.45
CA GLU A 163 -12.86 6.37 8.30
C GLU A 163 -12.71 5.81 9.71
N GLN A 164 -12.25 4.56 9.84
CA GLN A 164 -11.96 3.95 11.13
C GLN A 164 -10.87 4.71 11.91
N PHE A 165 -9.83 5.18 11.24
CA PHE A 165 -8.83 6.06 11.85
C PHE A 165 -9.46 7.39 12.29
N TYR A 166 -10.35 7.96 11.49
CA TYR A 166 -11.01 9.24 11.79
C TYR A 166 -12.00 9.20 12.95
N MET A 167 -12.55 8.04 13.27
CA MET A 167 -13.38 7.85 14.45
C MET A 167 -12.57 7.91 15.75
N VAL A 168 -11.33 7.42 15.73
CA VAL A 168 -10.49 7.29 16.95
C VAL A 168 -9.52 8.46 17.11
N TRP A 169 -8.96 8.96 16.01
CA TRP A 169 -7.86 9.92 16.04
C TRP A 169 -8.19 11.28 16.68
N PRO A 170 -9.37 11.90 16.47
CA PRO A 170 -9.74 13.14 17.16
C PRO A 170 -9.68 13.01 18.68
N LEU A 171 -10.14 11.88 19.22
CA LEU A 171 -10.06 11.60 20.66
C LEU A 171 -8.61 11.48 21.12
N ALA A 172 -7.78 10.76 20.36
CA ALA A 172 -6.35 10.63 20.64
C ALA A 172 -5.61 11.98 20.66
N VAL A 173 -5.86 12.84 19.67
CA VAL A 173 -5.26 14.19 19.59
C VAL A 173 -5.74 15.06 20.75
N PHE A 174 -7.03 15.02 21.07
CA PHE A 174 -7.62 15.77 22.17
C PHE A 174 -6.99 15.36 23.52
N ALA A 175 -6.90 14.07 23.80
CA ALA A 175 -6.43 13.53 25.09
C ALA A 175 -4.91 13.69 25.31
N VAL A 176 -4.10 13.42 24.29
CA VAL A 176 -2.65 13.19 24.48
C VAL A 176 -1.82 14.47 24.36
N GLY A 177 -2.25 15.45 23.55
CA GLY A 177 -1.56 16.73 23.35
C GLY A 177 -0.22 16.65 22.62
N GLY A 178 0.25 17.78 22.08
CA GLY A 178 1.27 17.80 21.00
C GLY A 178 2.61 17.09 21.28
N LYS A 179 3.16 17.16 22.51
CA LYS A 179 4.44 16.48 22.83
C LYS A 179 4.30 14.97 22.88
N ARG A 180 3.28 14.46 23.59
CA ARG A 180 3.00 13.03 23.75
C ARG A 180 2.38 12.43 22.49
N LEU A 181 1.71 13.24 21.65
CA LEU A 181 1.13 12.80 20.38
C LEU A 181 2.20 12.24 19.43
N ARG A 182 3.43 12.74 19.47
CA ARG A 182 4.54 12.14 18.70
C ARG A 182 4.89 10.75 19.17
N ILE A 183 4.92 10.54 20.49
CA ILE A 183 5.21 9.24 21.07
C ILE A 183 4.10 8.28 20.64
N LEU A 184 2.84 8.72 20.70
CA LEU A 184 1.72 7.96 20.18
C LEU A 184 1.87 7.61 18.70
N CYS A 185 2.23 8.56 17.83
CA CYS A 185 2.50 8.27 16.41
C CYS A 185 3.57 7.19 16.25
N VAL A 186 4.69 7.31 16.96
CA VAL A 186 5.78 6.31 16.89
C VAL A 186 5.31 4.95 17.40
N MET A 187 4.56 4.90 18.50
CA MET A 187 3.98 3.65 19.03
C MET A 187 3.02 3.00 18.04
N VAL A 188 2.17 3.79 17.37
CA VAL A 188 1.24 3.29 16.35
C VAL A 188 1.99 2.76 15.12
N ILE A 189 3.05 3.44 14.67
CA ILE A 189 3.90 2.97 13.57
C ILE A 189 4.54 1.63 13.93
N LEU A 190 5.19 1.54 15.11
CA LEU A 190 5.86 0.33 15.55
C LEU A 190 4.86 -0.82 15.79
N GLY A 191 3.70 -0.52 16.38
CA GLY A 191 2.62 -1.50 16.58
C GLY A 191 2.07 -2.02 15.25
N SER A 192 1.93 -1.14 14.25
CA SER A 192 1.50 -1.52 12.90
C SER A 192 2.52 -2.41 12.20
N LEU A 193 3.82 -2.11 12.33
CA LEU A 193 4.89 -2.98 11.81
C LEU A 193 4.91 -4.33 12.50
N LEU A 194 4.74 -4.37 13.83
CA LEU A 194 4.65 -5.61 14.59
C LEU A 194 3.44 -6.45 14.15
N ALA A 195 2.28 -5.82 13.93
CA ALA A 195 1.09 -6.49 13.42
C ALA A 195 1.34 -7.12 12.04
N ARG A 196 2.07 -6.44 11.15
CA ARG A 196 2.47 -7.01 9.85
C ARG A 196 3.36 -8.24 10.01
N VAL A 197 4.36 -8.17 10.88
CA VAL A 197 5.24 -9.32 11.16
C VAL A 197 4.43 -10.49 11.74
N ALA A 198 3.50 -10.22 12.65
CA ALA A 198 2.63 -11.25 13.22
C ALA A 198 1.72 -11.88 12.15
N PHE A 199 1.11 -11.09 11.27
CA PHE A 199 0.29 -11.61 10.17
C PHE A 199 1.10 -12.40 9.14
N TRP A 200 2.34 -11.96 8.87
CA TRP A 200 3.27 -12.70 8.01
C TRP A 200 3.61 -14.07 8.60
N GLN A 201 3.97 -14.14 9.88
CA GLN A 201 4.29 -15.40 10.56
C GLN A 201 3.08 -16.34 10.63
N ALA A 202 1.88 -15.79 10.74
CA ALA A 202 0.64 -16.56 10.75
C ALA A 202 0.14 -16.96 9.35
N GLY A 203 0.84 -16.58 8.27
CA GLY A 203 0.48 -16.94 6.90
C GLY A 203 -0.72 -16.18 6.31
N PHE A 204 -1.19 -15.11 6.97
CA PHE A 204 -2.38 -14.36 6.55
C PHE A 204 -2.01 -13.14 5.69
N LEU A 205 -1.62 -13.40 4.45
CA LEU A 205 -1.08 -12.37 3.54
C LEU A 205 -2.07 -11.22 3.21
N PRO A 206 -3.38 -11.44 2.98
CA PRO A 206 -4.30 -10.33 2.72
C PRO A 206 -4.36 -9.32 3.88
N ARG A 207 -4.27 -9.78 5.13
CA ARG A 207 -4.39 -8.94 6.33
C ARG A 207 -3.29 -7.88 6.43
N ILE A 208 -2.11 -8.18 5.89
CA ILE A 208 -0.96 -7.26 5.88
C ILE A 208 -1.29 -5.98 5.11
N ASN A 209 -2.10 -6.10 4.05
CA ASN A 209 -2.32 -5.02 3.09
C ASN A 209 -3.58 -4.20 3.37
N VAL A 210 -4.62 -4.78 3.97
CA VAL A 210 -5.93 -4.12 4.12
C VAL A 210 -6.38 -3.94 5.57
N MET A 211 -5.82 -4.69 6.52
CA MET A 211 -6.25 -4.59 7.91
C MET A 211 -5.80 -3.26 8.50
N THR A 212 -6.71 -2.55 9.15
CA THR A 212 -6.47 -1.21 9.69
C THR A 212 -5.25 -1.18 10.58
N VAL A 213 -5.12 -2.13 11.51
CA VAL A 213 -3.97 -2.21 12.42
C VAL A 213 -2.63 -2.38 11.70
N ALA A 214 -2.61 -2.99 10.50
CA ALA A 214 -1.41 -3.13 9.69
C ALA A 214 -1.14 -1.91 8.80
N ARG A 215 -2.11 -1.00 8.64
CA ARG A 215 -2.02 0.16 7.72
C ARG A 215 -2.04 1.51 8.43
N MET A 216 -2.15 1.51 9.77
CA MET A 216 -2.11 2.73 10.56
C MET A 216 -0.72 3.40 10.55
N ASP A 217 0.35 2.70 10.18
CA ASP A 217 1.70 3.26 10.03
C ASP A 217 1.75 4.47 9.09
N ALA A 218 1.12 4.39 7.91
CA ALA A 218 1.12 5.47 6.93
C ALA A 218 0.35 6.70 7.45
N LEU A 219 -0.84 6.50 8.03
CA LEU A 219 -1.64 7.55 8.66
C LEU A 219 -0.90 8.19 9.85
N ALA A 220 -0.27 7.38 10.69
CA ALA A 220 0.49 7.84 11.85
C ALA A 220 1.79 8.54 11.45
N ALA A 221 2.44 8.15 10.36
CA ALA A 221 3.57 8.85 9.78
C ALA A 221 3.16 10.25 9.28
N GLY A 222 2.03 10.35 8.57
CA GLY A 222 1.41 11.63 8.22
C GLY A 222 1.15 12.51 9.44
N ALA A 223 0.53 11.93 10.47
CA ALA A 223 0.25 12.62 11.73
C ALA A 223 1.54 13.10 12.43
N PHE A 224 2.59 12.29 12.43
CA PHE A 224 3.90 12.65 12.98
C PHE A 224 4.48 13.85 12.24
N LEU A 225 4.41 13.85 10.91
CA LEU A 225 4.85 14.98 10.08
C LEU A 225 4.05 16.25 10.39
N ALA A 226 2.75 16.16 10.65
CA ALA A 226 1.92 17.32 11.01
C ALA A 226 2.32 17.94 12.36
N VAL A 227 2.70 17.10 13.33
CA VAL A 227 3.23 17.57 14.61
C VAL A 227 4.63 18.17 14.45
N ALA A 228 5.48 17.55 13.63
CA ALA A 228 6.82 18.06 13.33
C ALA A 228 6.77 19.41 12.60
N ALA A 229 5.81 19.60 11.67
CA ALA A 229 5.59 20.84 10.93
C ALA A 229 5.30 22.04 11.83
N ARG A 230 4.66 21.82 12.98
CA ARG A 230 4.23 22.86 13.93
C ARG A 230 5.30 23.22 14.96
N ARG A 231 6.52 22.68 14.83
CA ARG A 231 7.65 23.05 15.70
C ARG A 231 8.37 24.31 15.23
N PRO A 232 9.10 24.98 16.15
CA PRO A 232 10.07 26.00 15.76
C PRO A 232 11.05 25.45 14.72
N GLY A 233 11.14 26.09 13.54
CA GLY A 233 11.92 25.63 12.38
C GLY A 233 11.15 24.79 11.35
N GLY A 234 9.89 24.44 11.63
CA GLY A 234 8.95 23.82 10.70
C GLY A 234 9.41 22.51 10.04
N LEU A 235 8.78 22.17 8.91
CA LEU A 235 9.20 21.03 8.09
C LEU A 235 10.60 21.21 7.51
N GLN A 236 11.06 22.44 7.30
CA GLN A 236 12.34 22.75 6.67
C GLN A 236 13.56 22.36 7.53
N ALA A 237 13.47 22.51 8.85
CA ALA A 237 14.51 22.03 9.76
C ALA A 237 14.63 20.50 9.72
N TRP A 238 13.51 19.80 9.59
CA TRP A 238 13.48 18.34 9.47
C TRP A 238 13.91 17.86 8.09
N ALA A 239 13.39 18.47 7.02
CA ALA A 239 13.75 18.15 5.65
C ALA A 239 15.25 18.29 5.40
N ARG A 240 15.90 19.34 5.92
CA ARG A 240 17.37 19.48 5.81
C ARG A 240 18.14 18.33 6.47
N ARG A 241 17.63 17.80 7.58
CA ARG A 241 18.26 16.70 8.35
C ARG A 241 17.93 15.32 7.79
N ALA A 242 16.72 15.15 7.25
CA ALA A 242 16.22 13.90 6.70
C ALA A 242 16.61 13.70 5.23
N ARG A 243 16.88 14.77 4.47
CA ARG A 243 17.27 14.71 3.06
C ARG A 243 18.48 13.81 2.77
N PRO A 244 19.62 13.89 3.51
CA PRO A 244 20.74 12.99 3.24
C PRO A 244 20.37 11.53 3.54
N VAL A 245 19.63 11.27 4.64
CA VAL A 245 19.20 9.92 5.00
C VAL A 245 18.20 9.36 3.99
N ALA A 246 17.25 10.16 3.52
CA ALA A 246 16.29 9.76 2.50
C ALA A 246 16.95 9.51 1.15
N LEU A 247 17.93 10.33 0.76
CA LEU A 247 18.72 10.11 -0.45
C LEU A 247 19.54 8.84 -0.33
N VAL A 248 20.28 8.65 0.76
CA VAL A 248 21.09 7.45 0.98
C VAL A 248 20.21 6.20 1.03
N THR A 249 19.10 6.23 1.75
CA THR A 249 18.17 5.09 1.85
C THR A 249 17.52 4.82 0.49
N GLY A 250 17.07 5.86 -0.22
CA GLY A 250 16.51 5.74 -1.57
C GLY A 250 17.52 5.18 -2.58
N THR A 251 18.77 5.64 -2.52
CA THR A 251 19.87 5.12 -3.34
C THR A 251 20.20 3.68 -2.99
N ILE A 252 20.27 3.32 -1.70
CA ILE A 252 20.50 1.94 -1.25
C ILE A 252 19.36 1.04 -1.75
N LEU A 253 18.10 1.43 -1.56
CA LEU A 253 16.94 0.68 -2.03
C LEU A 253 16.94 0.54 -3.56
N PHE A 254 17.30 1.59 -4.29
CA PHE A 254 17.43 1.56 -5.74
C PHE A 254 18.57 0.64 -6.21
N CYS A 255 19.73 0.69 -5.55
CA CYS A 255 20.87 -0.18 -5.82
C CYS A 255 20.57 -1.65 -5.46
N CYS A 256 19.88 -1.91 -4.36
CA CYS A 256 19.44 -3.26 -3.98
C CYS A 256 18.40 -3.80 -4.96
N TRP A 257 17.45 -2.97 -5.39
CA TRP A 257 16.45 -3.35 -6.39
C TRP A 257 17.10 -3.68 -7.74
N SER A 258 17.94 -2.78 -8.26
CA SER A 258 18.68 -2.99 -9.52
C SER A 258 19.68 -4.15 -9.44
N GLY A 259 20.33 -4.35 -8.29
CA GLY A 259 21.26 -5.46 -8.05
C GLY A 259 20.56 -6.83 -7.94
N ALA A 260 19.40 -6.89 -7.29
CA ALA A 260 18.58 -8.10 -7.24
C ALA A 260 18.10 -8.50 -8.65
N GLU A 261 17.76 -7.51 -9.49
CA GLU A 261 17.38 -7.74 -10.87
C GLU A 261 18.57 -8.15 -11.76
N ALA A 262 19.74 -7.53 -11.58
CA ALA A 262 20.97 -7.92 -12.28
C ALA A 262 21.39 -9.36 -11.92
N GLY A 263 21.24 -9.77 -10.66
CA GLY A 263 21.48 -11.14 -10.20
C GLY A 263 20.55 -12.17 -10.85
N CYS A 264 19.25 -11.84 -10.97
CA CYS A 264 18.26 -12.69 -11.67
C CYS A 264 18.50 -12.77 -13.19
N LEU A 265 18.97 -11.69 -13.82
CA LEU A 265 19.34 -11.67 -15.23
C LEU A 265 20.59 -12.51 -15.49
N ASN A 266 21.61 -12.40 -14.64
CA ASN A 266 22.84 -13.18 -14.76
C ASN A 266 22.58 -14.68 -14.58
N TYR A 267 21.70 -15.07 -13.65
CA TYR A 267 21.30 -16.46 -13.49
C TYR A 267 20.59 -17.03 -14.74
N ARG A 268 19.79 -16.21 -15.44
CA ARG A 268 19.10 -16.61 -16.67
C ARG A 268 20.03 -16.71 -17.89
N SER A 269 21.00 -15.80 -18.03
CA SER A 269 22.00 -15.88 -19.10
C SER A 269 22.95 -17.05 -18.90
N ILE A 270 23.35 -17.36 -17.65
CA ILE A 270 24.17 -18.54 -17.32
C ILE A 270 23.39 -19.85 -17.52
N ALA A 271 22.09 -19.87 -17.23
CA ALA A 271 21.23 -21.04 -17.50
C ALA A 271 20.99 -21.28 -19.00
N LEU A 272 21.12 -20.25 -19.85
CA LEU A 272 20.94 -20.34 -21.30
C LEU A 272 22.26 -20.57 -22.06
N SER A 273 23.42 -20.26 -21.47
CA SER A 273 24.73 -20.44 -22.11
C SER A 273 25.29 -21.87 -22.01
N GLY A 274 24.64 -22.78 -21.26
CA GLY A 274 25.04 -24.18 -21.18
C GLY A 274 26.42 -24.41 -20.55
N GLU A 275 27.01 -23.40 -19.92
CA GLU A 275 28.32 -23.54 -19.28
C GLU A 275 28.19 -24.31 -17.96
N VAL A 276 28.85 -25.45 -17.93
CA VAL A 276 28.92 -26.39 -16.81
C VAL A 276 29.52 -25.69 -15.58
N PHE A 277 28.73 -25.61 -14.51
CA PHE A 277 29.14 -25.08 -13.21
C PHE A 277 30.37 -25.83 -12.65
N SER A 278 31.40 -25.08 -12.25
CA SER A 278 32.43 -25.56 -11.31
C SER A 278 31.86 -25.67 -9.89
N PRO A 279 32.10 -26.77 -9.14
CA PRO A 279 31.35 -27.11 -7.95
C PRO A 279 31.93 -26.43 -6.70
N GLY A 280 31.36 -25.29 -6.29
CA GLY A 280 31.72 -24.60 -5.04
C GLY A 280 30.62 -24.55 -3.98
N SER A 281 29.34 -24.73 -4.33
CA SER A 281 28.25 -24.36 -3.41
C SER A 281 26.95 -25.16 -3.57
N LEU A 282 27.01 -26.40 -4.06
CA LEU A 282 25.86 -27.33 -3.99
C LEU A 282 26.09 -28.40 -2.91
N PRO A 283 25.04 -28.81 -2.16
CA PRO A 283 25.13 -29.93 -1.23
C PRO A 283 25.58 -31.20 -1.96
N ARG A 284 26.47 -31.99 -1.33
CA ARG A 284 27.10 -33.19 -1.91
C ARG A 284 26.03 -34.17 -2.41
N CYS A 285 25.87 -34.29 -3.73
CA CYS A 285 25.08 -35.34 -4.38
C CYS A 285 25.97 -36.03 -5.42
N SER A 286 26.04 -37.37 -5.38
CA SER A 286 26.96 -38.16 -6.20
C SER A 286 26.56 -38.24 -7.67
N SER A 287 25.29 -38.00 -8.01
CA SER A 287 24.82 -37.94 -9.40
C SER A 287 23.50 -37.18 -9.52
N TRP A 288 23.49 -36.12 -10.33
CA TRP A 288 22.29 -35.36 -10.69
C TRP A 288 21.68 -35.89 -11.99
N ARG A 289 20.34 -36.00 -12.05
CA ARG A 289 19.60 -36.28 -13.30
C ARG A 289 18.49 -35.27 -13.51
N TRP A 290 18.08 -35.13 -14.77
CA TRP A 290 16.97 -34.26 -15.17
C TRP A 290 15.72 -35.10 -15.43
N ARG A 291 14.62 -34.77 -14.75
CA ARG A 291 13.30 -35.38 -15.02
C ARG A 291 12.47 -34.41 -15.84
N ARG A 292 12.09 -34.82 -17.05
CA ARG A 292 11.14 -34.06 -17.87
C ARG A 292 9.72 -34.39 -17.40
N HIS A 293 8.97 -33.36 -17.00
CA HIS A 293 7.54 -33.46 -16.77
C HIS A 293 6.81 -32.93 -18.01
N ARG A 294 5.94 -33.76 -18.59
CA ARG A 294 4.93 -33.31 -19.54
C ARG A 294 3.66 -33.06 -18.75
N THR A 295 3.23 -31.80 -18.67
CA THR A 295 1.87 -31.45 -18.25
C THR A 295 0.90 -31.82 -19.37
N PRO A 296 -0.10 -32.68 -19.14
CA PRO A 296 -1.10 -33.00 -20.14
C PRO A 296 -1.83 -31.72 -20.58
N GLY A 297 -1.86 -31.46 -21.89
CA GLY A 297 -2.66 -30.36 -22.48
C GLY A 297 -1.95 -29.02 -22.71
N SER A 298 -0.73 -28.79 -22.20
CA SER A 298 -0.08 -27.47 -22.36
C SER A 298 1.12 -27.41 -23.31
N GLY A 299 1.56 -28.53 -23.90
CA GLY A 299 2.70 -28.56 -24.84
C GLY A 299 4.06 -28.14 -24.25
N VAL A 300 4.10 -27.66 -23.00
CA VAL A 300 5.31 -27.21 -22.31
C VAL A 300 5.94 -28.39 -21.57
N SER A 301 7.19 -28.70 -21.89
CA SER A 301 8.03 -29.63 -21.13
C SER A 301 8.88 -28.85 -20.12
N SER A 302 8.66 -29.05 -18.82
CA SER A 302 9.55 -28.56 -17.77
C SER A 302 10.56 -29.65 -17.38
N ALA A 303 11.81 -29.27 -17.14
CA ALA A 303 12.84 -30.18 -16.64
C ALA A 303 13.31 -29.71 -15.27
N ALA A 304 13.20 -30.57 -14.26
CA ALA A 304 13.70 -30.29 -12.91
C ALA A 304 14.88 -31.20 -12.59
N PRO A 305 15.98 -30.67 -12.01
CA PRO A 305 17.08 -31.50 -11.53
C PRO A 305 16.65 -32.23 -10.24
N TYR A 306 16.95 -33.52 -10.15
CA TYR A 306 16.76 -34.32 -8.94
C TYR A 306 18.02 -35.12 -8.60
N CYS A 307 18.25 -35.35 -7.31
CA CYS A 307 19.38 -36.14 -6.83
C CYS A 307 19.03 -37.63 -6.95
N ALA A 308 19.77 -38.38 -7.78
CA ALA A 308 19.39 -39.75 -8.13
C ALA A 308 19.60 -40.76 -6.98
N SER A 309 20.38 -40.42 -5.95
CA SER A 309 20.62 -41.26 -4.78
C SER A 309 19.53 -41.20 -3.71
N SER A 310 18.73 -40.13 -3.65
CA SER A 310 17.71 -39.91 -2.62
C SER A 310 16.28 -39.73 -3.14
N GLY A 311 16.09 -39.65 -4.47
CA GLY A 311 14.78 -39.37 -5.07
C GLY A 311 14.21 -37.99 -4.74
N SER A 312 14.94 -37.17 -3.98
CA SER A 312 14.51 -35.85 -3.54
C SER A 312 14.76 -34.82 -4.64
N THR A 313 13.71 -34.11 -5.05
CA THR A 313 13.82 -32.95 -5.93
C THR A 313 14.52 -31.82 -5.20
N ALA A 314 15.54 -31.22 -5.81
CA ALA A 314 16.08 -29.97 -5.31
C ALA A 314 15.02 -28.89 -5.56
N THR A 315 14.45 -28.32 -4.49
CA THR A 315 13.64 -27.12 -4.56
C THR A 315 14.56 -25.96 -4.93
N VAL A 316 14.84 -25.81 -6.23
CA VAL A 316 15.48 -24.60 -6.75
C VAL A 316 14.45 -23.49 -6.61
N CYS A 317 14.78 -22.50 -5.78
CA CYS A 317 14.02 -21.29 -5.48
C CYS A 317 13.02 -20.88 -6.58
N THR A 318 11.79 -21.37 -6.43
CA THR A 318 10.58 -20.83 -7.06
C THR A 318 9.63 -20.31 -5.97
N SER A 319 10.21 -19.84 -4.87
CA SER A 319 9.49 -19.23 -3.75
C SER A 319 9.87 -17.76 -3.62
N PHE A 320 9.76 -17.04 -4.73
CA PHE A 320 9.48 -15.62 -4.76
C PHE A 320 8.67 -15.41 -6.03
N ILE A 321 7.56 -14.67 -5.95
CA ILE A 321 6.53 -14.51 -6.99
C ILE A 321 5.42 -15.57 -6.90
N THR A 322 4.59 -15.45 -5.87
CA THR A 322 3.12 -15.52 -5.96
C THR A 322 2.57 -15.31 -4.55
N SER A 323 2.19 -14.07 -4.25
CA SER A 323 1.16 -13.65 -3.29
C SER A 323 1.02 -12.13 -3.33
#